data_AF-A0A0D2KSA8-F1
#
_entry.id   AF-A0A0D2KSA8-F1
#
_cell.length_a   1.000
_cell.length_b   1.000
_cell.length_c   1.000
_cell.angle_alpha   90.00
_cell.angle_beta   90.00
_cell.angle_gamma   90.00
#
_symmetry.space_group_name_H-M   'P 1'
#
loop_
_entity.id
_entity.type
_entity.pdbx_description
1 polymer ?
#
loop_
_entity_poly.entity_id
_entity_poly.type
_entity_poly.pdbx_seq_one_letter_code
_entity_poly.pdbx_strand_id
1 'polypeptide(L)'
;PETVALHAQVCGMLIEAMAMSRASSLPASALYKLVMQTQPALKTQMTEREWVRIFDHVLHAGEAARGSGMFGKVESSGKDDANRPLEAQWFYVPELDEDQERATLIRAMMPRPAKRSETKKYKQYYWRPLAKISMWDAEDAL
;
A
#
# COMPACT_ATOMS: atom_id res chain seq x y z
N PRO A 1 13.54 11.22 22.36
CA PRO A 1 12.37 10.69 23.10
C PRO A 1 11.05 11.06 22.40
N GLU A 2 10.84 12.34 22.11
CA GLU A 2 9.65 12.86 21.41
C GLU A 2 9.55 12.37 19.96
N THR A 3 10.65 12.36 19.22
CA THR A 3 10.71 11.82 17.84
C THR A 3 10.40 10.33 17.75
N VAL A 4 10.84 9.56 18.75
CA VAL A 4 10.57 8.12 18.85
C VAL A 4 9.11 7.87 19.19
N ALA A 5 8.53 8.67 20.09
CA ALA A 5 7.11 8.61 20.43
C ALA A 5 6.22 8.94 19.23
N LEU A 6 6.55 10.01 18.50
CA LEU A 6 5.84 10.38 17.27
C LEU A 6 5.94 9.27 16.21
N HIS A 7 7.13 8.68 16.03
CA HIS A 7 7.32 7.56 15.11
C HIS A 7 6.43 6.37 15.48
N ALA A 8 6.42 5.96 16.75
CA ALA A 8 5.57 4.86 17.22
C ALA A 8 4.08 5.16 17.04
N GLN A 9 3.66 6.40 17.32
CA GLN A 9 2.28 6.84 17.13
C GLN A 9 1.87 6.76 15.64
N VAL A 10 2.71 7.27 14.74
CA VAL A 10 2.46 7.21 13.29
C VAL A 10 2.45 5.77 12.80
N CYS A 11 3.35 4.90 13.27
CA CYS A 11 3.29 3.46 12.97
C CYS A 11 1.93 2.87 13.31
N GLY A 12 1.42 3.12 14.53
CA GLY A 12 0.11 2.63 14.97
C GLY A 12 -1.02 3.12 14.06
N MET A 13 -1.04 4.42 13.75
CA MET A 13 -2.03 5.01 12.84
C MET A 13 -2.01 4.38 11.44
N LEU A 14 -0.82 4.10 10.90
CA LEU A 14 -0.66 3.48 9.58
C LEU A 14 -1.15 2.02 9.57
N ILE A 15 -0.83 1.24 10.60
CA ILE A 15 -1.28 -0.14 10.73
C ILE A 15 -2.81 -0.19 10.84
N GLU A 16 -3.40 0.66 11.68
CA GLU A 16 -4.86 0.78 11.83
C GLU A 16 -5.52 1.15 10.49
N ALA A 17 -5.02 2.18 9.81
CA ALA A 17 -5.55 2.62 8.53
C ALA A 17 -5.51 1.51 7.47
N MET A 18 -4.40 0.77 7.37
CA MET A 18 -4.28 -0.37 6.46
C MET A 18 -5.27 -1.48 6.81
N ALA A 19 -5.41 -1.82 8.09
CA ALA A 19 -6.33 -2.85 8.56
C ALA A 19 -7.80 -2.52 8.27
N MET A 20 -8.21 -1.27 8.53
CA MET A 20 -9.60 -0.84 8.36
C MET A 20 -9.97 -0.57 6.90
N SER A 21 -9.01 -0.21 6.04
CA SER A 21 -9.27 0.10 4.63
C SER A 21 -9.78 -1.08 3.80
N ARG A 22 -9.52 -2.32 4.24
CA ARG A 22 -9.75 -3.57 3.48
C ARG A 22 -9.00 -3.65 2.13
N ALA A 23 -8.17 -2.66 1.81
CA ALA A 23 -7.31 -2.66 0.63
C ALA A 23 -6.11 -3.58 0.85
N SER A 24 -5.63 -4.22 -0.21
CA SER A 24 -4.43 -5.06 -0.13
C SER A 24 -3.13 -4.26 -0.01
N SER A 25 -3.14 -3.02 -0.49
CA SER A 25 -2.05 -2.05 -0.43
C SER A 25 -2.57 -0.64 -0.68
N LEU A 26 -1.84 0.39 -0.24
CA LEU A 26 -2.22 1.80 -0.36
C LEU A 26 -1.00 2.71 -0.61
N PRO A 27 -1.12 3.79 -1.38
CA PRO A 27 -0.10 4.85 -1.43
C PRO A 27 -0.13 5.73 -0.17
N ALA A 28 0.95 6.46 0.10
CA ALA A 28 1.07 7.33 1.27
C ALA A 28 0.01 8.45 1.28
N SER A 29 -0.34 8.99 0.11
CA SER A 29 -1.42 9.98 -0.01
C SER A 29 -2.81 9.41 0.34
N ALA A 30 -3.08 8.12 0.07
CA ALA A 30 -4.32 7.47 0.49
C ALA A 30 -4.33 7.18 1.99
N LEU A 31 -3.19 6.77 2.56
CA LEU A 31 -3.02 6.59 4.00
C LEU A 31 -3.29 7.89 4.75
N TYR A 32 -2.77 9.02 4.27
CA TYR A 32 -3.11 10.35 4.79
C TYR A 32 -4.62 10.57 4.87
N LYS A 33 -5.35 10.33 3.76
CA LYS A 33 -6.81 10.52 3.75
C LYS A 33 -7.52 9.65 4.77
N LEU A 34 -7.12 8.39 4.92
CA LEU A 34 -7.71 7.45 5.89
C LEU A 34 -7.41 7.86 7.34
N VAL A 35 -6.15 8.17 7.67
CA VAL A 35 -5.77 8.61 9.02
C VAL A 35 -6.52 9.89 9.39
N MET A 36 -6.63 10.83 8.46
CA MET A 36 -7.34 12.09 8.69
C MET A 36 -8.87 11.95 8.74
N GLN A 37 -9.42 10.83 8.26
CA GLN A 37 -10.84 10.49 8.45
C GLN A 37 -11.07 9.96 9.87
N THR A 38 -10.16 9.14 10.38
CA THR A 38 -10.23 8.60 11.76
C THR A 38 -9.88 9.66 12.80
N GLN A 39 -8.91 10.53 12.51
CA GLN A 39 -8.39 11.55 13.44
C GLN A 39 -8.36 12.95 12.78
N PRO A 40 -9.52 13.59 12.58
CA PRO A 40 -9.61 14.88 11.88
C PRO A 40 -8.87 16.03 12.59
N ALA A 41 -8.64 15.93 13.90
CA ALA A 41 -7.89 16.92 14.68
C ALA A 41 -6.42 17.08 14.22
N LEU A 42 -5.84 16.08 13.54
CA LEU A 42 -4.47 16.15 13.03
C LEU A 42 -4.32 17.05 11.79
N LYS A 43 -5.43 17.35 11.08
CA LYS A 43 -5.41 18.18 9.87
C LYS A 43 -4.94 19.62 10.12
N THR A 44 -5.13 20.13 11.33
CA THR A 44 -4.77 21.51 11.68
C THR A 44 -3.33 21.65 12.15
N GLN A 45 -2.65 20.54 12.45
CA GLN A 45 -1.30 20.55 13.01
C GLN A 45 -0.24 20.79 11.94
N MET A 46 -0.42 20.19 10.76
CA MET A 46 0.55 20.23 9.66
C MET A 46 -0.16 20.15 8.32
N THR A 47 0.54 20.55 7.26
CA THR A 47 0.03 20.43 5.89
C THR A 47 0.00 18.97 5.43
N GLU A 48 -0.84 18.65 4.45
CA GLU A 48 -0.90 17.30 3.84
C GLU A 48 0.49 16.84 3.36
N ARG A 49 1.24 17.74 2.73
CA ARG A 49 2.57 17.41 2.20
C ARG A 49 3.56 17.03 3.29
N GLU A 50 3.46 17.65 4.47
CA GLU A 50 4.33 17.33 5.60
C GLU A 50 3.94 16.01 6.24
N TRP A 51 2.64 15.77 6.43
CA TRP A 51 2.14 14.48 6.92
C TRP A 51 2.54 13.32 6.02
N VAL A 52 2.36 13.46 4.70
CA VAL A 52 2.76 12.43 3.73
C VAL A 52 4.26 12.15 3.79
N ARG A 53 5.10 13.19 3.95
CA ARG A 53 6.56 13.01 4.14
C ARG A 53 6.89 12.25 5.42
N ILE A 54 6.19 12.52 6.52
CA ILE A 54 6.38 11.78 7.78
C ILE A 54 5.95 10.32 7.58
N PHE A 55 4.83 10.09 6.90
CA PHE A 55 4.32 8.74 6.64
C PHE A 55 5.32 7.95 5.78
N ASP A 56 5.82 8.55 4.69
CA ASP A 56 6.86 7.95 3.86
C ASP A 56 8.11 7.61 4.67
N HIS A 57 8.56 8.51 5.54
CA HIS A 57 9.73 8.27 6.39
C HIS A 57 9.52 7.06 7.31
N VAL A 58 8.38 6.97 7.98
CA VAL A 58 8.03 5.87 8.89
C VAL A 58 7.89 4.54 8.13
N LEU A 59 7.24 4.56 6.96
CA LEU A 59 7.08 3.39 6.10
C LEU A 59 8.44 2.85 5.61
N HIS A 60 9.34 3.75 5.22
CA HIS A 60 10.70 3.39 4.81
C HIS A 60 11.58 2.92 5.97
N ALA A 61 11.42 3.49 7.16
CA ALA A 61 12.12 3.04 8.35
C ALA A 61 11.66 1.64 8.77
N GLY A 62 10.36 1.37 8.68
CA GLY A 62 9.73 0.08 9.01
C GLY A 62 9.65 -0.90 7.82
N GLU A 63 10.46 -0.73 6.78
CA GLU A 63 10.42 -1.58 5.59
C GLU A 63 11.03 -2.96 5.86
N ALA A 64 10.23 -4.01 5.69
CA ALA A 64 10.59 -5.42 5.91
C ALA A 64 11.85 -5.87 5.15
N ALA A 65 12.05 -5.37 3.93
CA ALA A 65 13.20 -5.70 3.10
C ALA A 65 14.54 -5.26 3.73
N ARG A 66 14.52 -4.37 4.72
CA ARG A 66 15.71 -3.92 5.47
C ARG A 66 16.07 -4.81 6.66
N GLY A 67 15.29 -5.88 6.91
CA GLY A 67 15.64 -6.94 7.87
C GLY A 67 14.93 -6.91 9.22
N SER A 68 14.17 -5.85 9.54
CA SER A 68 13.49 -5.73 10.86
C SER A 68 12.20 -4.88 10.81
N GLY A 69 11.49 -4.89 9.68
CA GLY A 69 10.32 -4.04 9.45
C GLY A 69 9.03 -4.81 9.20
N MET A 70 7.88 -4.18 9.46
CA MET A 70 6.54 -4.76 9.30
C MET A 70 5.78 -4.20 8.08
N PHE A 71 6.40 -3.31 7.30
CA PHE A 71 5.81 -2.76 6.08
C PHE A 71 6.47 -3.33 4.83
N GLY A 72 5.67 -3.75 3.87
CA GLY A 72 6.12 -4.09 2.53
C GLY A 72 5.86 -2.95 1.55
N LYS A 73 6.75 -2.83 0.57
CA LYS A 73 6.70 -1.83 -0.51
C LYS A 73 6.56 -2.53 -1.86
N VAL A 74 5.70 -2.00 -2.73
CA VAL A 74 5.64 -2.34 -4.15
C VAL A 74 5.88 -1.07 -4.95
N GLU A 75 7.02 -1.03 -5.66
CA GLU A 75 7.32 0.08 -6.56
C GLU A 75 6.35 0.08 -7.74
N SER A 76 5.94 1.27 -8.17
CA SER A 76 5.17 1.43 -9.39
C SER A 76 6.10 1.80 -10.55
N SER A 77 6.05 1.03 -11.64
CA SER A 77 6.70 1.41 -12.90
C SER A 77 5.82 2.30 -13.78
N GLY A 78 4.58 2.57 -13.34
CA GLY A 78 3.61 3.37 -14.09
C GLY A 78 3.81 4.86 -13.92
N LYS A 79 3.27 5.62 -14.88
CA LYS A 79 3.17 7.07 -14.82
C LYS A 79 1.71 7.49 -14.95
N ASP A 80 1.36 8.63 -14.38
CA ASP A 80 0.04 9.22 -14.58
C ASP A 80 -0.10 9.87 -15.97
N ASP A 81 -1.29 10.37 -16.28
CA ASP A 81 -1.59 11.04 -17.55
C ASP A 81 -0.74 12.31 -17.79
N ALA A 82 -0.16 12.87 -16.72
CA ALA A 82 0.77 13.99 -16.75
C ALA A 82 2.25 13.53 -16.77
N ASN A 83 2.51 12.24 -17.03
CA ASN A 83 3.82 11.62 -17.12
C ASN A 83 4.65 11.67 -15.82
N ARG A 84 3.99 11.84 -14.66
CA ARG A 84 4.61 11.80 -13.33
C ARG A 84 4.63 10.36 -12.81
N PRO A 85 5.67 9.95 -12.07
CA PRO A 85 5.73 8.61 -11.49
C PRO A 85 4.57 8.37 -10.54
N LEU A 86 3.96 7.17 -10.60
CA LEU A 86 2.96 6.76 -9.62
C LEU A 86 3.61 6.46 -8.26
N GLU A 87 2.90 6.77 -7.19
CA GLU A 87 3.34 6.48 -5.83
C GLU A 87 3.51 4.97 -5.60
N ALA A 88 4.52 4.61 -4.80
CA ALA A 88 4.70 3.25 -4.33
C ALA A 88 3.51 2.81 -3.47
N GLN A 89 3.18 1.54 -3.55
CA GLN A 89 2.11 0.93 -2.78
C GLN A 89 2.69 0.26 -1.54
N TRP A 90 2.08 0.54 -0.38
CA TRP A 90 2.51 0.03 0.91
C TRP A 90 1.49 -0.93 1.50
N PHE A 91 1.95 -1.96 2.20
CA PHE A 91 1.09 -2.92 2.87
C PHE A 91 1.71 -3.39 4.19
N TYR A 92 0.87 -3.72 5.16
CA TYR A 92 1.29 -4.26 6.44
C TYR A 92 1.55 -5.76 6.35
N VAL A 93 2.61 -6.23 7.02
CA VAL A 93 3.11 -7.60 7.07
C VAL A 93 3.03 -8.09 8.52
N PRO A 94 1.89 -8.67 8.94
CA PRO A 94 1.70 -9.14 10.31
C PRO A 94 2.66 -10.27 10.71
N GLU A 95 3.38 -10.89 9.77
CA GLU A 95 4.41 -11.91 10.04
C GLU A 95 5.71 -11.34 10.60
N LEU A 96 5.95 -10.04 10.38
CA LEU A 96 7.19 -9.36 10.77
C LEU A 96 6.93 -8.27 11.82
N ASP A 97 5.73 -8.28 12.41
CA ASP A 97 5.42 -7.38 13.51
C ASP A 97 5.98 -7.95 14.83
N GLU A 98 6.70 -7.12 15.58
CA GLU A 98 7.23 -7.47 16.90
C GLU A 98 6.10 -7.68 17.92
N ASP A 99 4.97 -7.00 17.74
CA ASP A 99 3.77 -7.14 18.57
C ASP A 99 2.87 -8.25 18.00
N GLN A 100 3.07 -9.46 18.53
CA GLN A 100 2.36 -10.64 18.05
C GLN A 100 0.86 -10.62 18.42
N GLU A 101 0.48 -9.93 19.50
CA GLU A 101 -0.93 -9.77 19.89
C GLU A 101 -1.66 -8.89 18.89
N ARG A 102 -1.08 -7.72 18.56
CA ARG A 102 -1.56 -6.85 17.49
C ARG A 102 -1.65 -7.61 16.17
N ALA A 103 -0.60 -8.31 15.77
CA ALA A 103 -0.60 -9.09 14.54
C ALA A 103 -1.75 -10.10 14.49
N THR A 104 -2.02 -10.79 15.61
CA THR A 104 -3.09 -11.79 15.71
C THR A 104 -4.46 -11.15 15.57
N LEU A 105 -4.71 -10.03 16.26
CA LEU A 105 -5.97 -9.29 16.16
C LEU A 105 -6.22 -8.78 14.75
N ILE A 106 -5.20 -8.17 14.12
CA ILE A 106 -5.31 -7.65 12.75
C ILE A 106 -5.56 -8.79 11.75
N ARG A 107 -4.90 -9.95 11.90
CA ARG A 107 -5.17 -11.14 11.07
C ARG A 107 -6.62 -11.62 11.18
N ALA A 108 -7.19 -11.59 12.39
CA ALA A 108 -8.57 -12.01 12.61
C ALA A 108 -9.60 -11.06 11.97
N MET A 109 -9.28 -9.76 11.91
CA MET A 109 -10.15 -8.75 11.28
C MET A 109 -10.00 -8.68 9.75
N MET A 110 -8.84 -9.01 9.20
CA MET A 110 -8.57 -8.89 7.77
C MET A 110 -9.19 -10.02 6.93
N PRO A 111 -10.15 -9.73 6.03
CA PRO A 111 -10.73 -10.77 5.19
C PRO A 111 -9.73 -11.27 4.13
N ARG A 112 -9.68 -12.59 3.94
CA ARG A 112 -8.98 -13.30 2.83
C ARG A 112 -7.45 -13.08 2.79
N PRO A 113 -6.70 -13.55 3.81
CA PRO A 113 -5.24 -13.45 3.84
C PRO A 113 -4.54 -14.02 2.60
N ALA A 114 -5.12 -15.07 1.99
CA ALA A 114 -4.60 -15.72 0.79
C ALA A 114 -4.66 -14.87 -0.50
N LYS A 115 -5.52 -13.85 -0.61
CA LYS A 115 -5.57 -13.01 -1.82
C LYS A 115 -4.31 -12.15 -2.01
N ARG A 116 -3.57 -11.89 -0.92
CA ARG A 116 -2.39 -11.01 -0.94
C ARG A 116 -1.14 -11.67 -1.53
N SER A 117 -1.08 -12.99 -1.60
CA SER A 117 0.10 -13.67 -2.18
C SER A 117 0.32 -13.29 -3.65
N GLU A 118 -0.75 -13.02 -4.38
CA GLU A 118 -0.68 -12.67 -5.80
C GLU A 118 -0.46 -11.17 -6.03
N THR A 119 -0.99 -10.32 -5.15
CA THR A 119 -0.74 -8.86 -5.17
C THR A 119 0.71 -8.49 -4.82
N LYS A 120 1.39 -9.32 -4.01
CA LYS A 120 2.82 -9.14 -3.68
C LYS A 120 3.77 -9.39 -4.86
N LYS A 121 3.28 -9.90 -5.99
CA LYS A 121 4.11 -10.23 -7.16
C LYS A 121 3.93 -9.14 -8.22
N TYR A 122 5.04 -8.55 -8.66
CA TYR A 122 5.02 -7.75 -9.89
C TYR A 122 4.79 -8.69 -11.08
N LYS A 123 3.72 -8.47 -11.82
CA LYS A 123 3.43 -9.19 -13.07
C LYS A 123 3.50 -8.21 -14.23
N GLN A 124 4.50 -8.39 -15.08
CA GLN A 124 4.55 -7.71 -16.36
C GLN A 124 3.57 -8.39 -17.31
N TYR A 125 2.40 -7.79 -17.50
CA TYR A 125 1.46 -8.23 -18.53
C TYR A 125 1.95 -7.71 -19.88
N TYR A 126 2.38 -8.63 -20.75
CA TYR A 126 2.63 -8.30 -22.14
C TYR A 126 1.28 -8.06 -22.80
N TRP A 127 0.97 -6.80 -23.07
CA TRP A 127 -0.13 -6.44 -23.95
C TRP A 127 0.50 -5.93 -25.24
N ARG A 128 0.28 -6.66 -26.32
CA ARG A 128 0.47 -6.16 -27.68
C ARG A 128 -0.92 -6.05 -28.25
N PRO A 129 -1.30 -4.92 -28.88
CA PRO A 129 -2.49 -4.89 -29.69
C PRO A 129 -2.44 -6.08 -30.64
N LEU A 130 -3.40 -7.00 -30.50
CA LEU A 130 -3.56 -8.04 -31.49
C LEU A 130 -3.81 -7.32 -32.82
N ALA A 131 -3.25 -7.87 -33.91
CA ALA A 131 -3.68 -7.43 -35.24
C ALA A 131 -5.22 -7.49 -35.27
N LYS A 132 -5.87 -6.58 -36.01
CA LYS A 132 -7.34 -6.59 -36.13
C LYS A 132 -7.75 -8.00 -36.56
N ILE A 133 -8.27 -8.78 -35.62
CA ILE A 133 -8.84 -10.08 -35.91
C ILE A 133 -10.21 -9.72 -36.47
N SER A 134 -10.32 -9.78 -37.80
CA SER A 134 -11.62 -9.78 -38.44
C SER A 134 -12.32 -11.03 -37.93
N MET A 135 -13.40 -10.89 -37.17
CA MET A 135 -14.25 -12.00 -36.73
C MET A 135 -14.95 -12.71 -37.93
N TRP A 136 -14.57 -12.36 -39.16
CA TRP A 136 -15.18 -12.74 -40.42
C TRP A 136 -14.12 -13.06 -41.48
N ASP A 137 -12.93 -13.53 -41.09
CA ASP A 137 -12.03 -14.12 -42.07
C ASP A 137 -12.61 -15.48 -42.49
N ALA A 138 -12.94 -15.60 -43.78
CA ALA A 138 -13.68 -16.72 -44.36
C ALA A 138 -12.94 -18.08 -44.32
N GLU A 139 -11.75 -18.15 -43.71
CA GLU A 139 -10.96 -19.38 -43.61
C GLU A 139 -11.42 -20.33 -42.49
N ASP A 140 -12.33 -19.90 -41.61
CA ASP A 140 -12.99 -20.78 -40.62
C ASP A 140 -14.29 -21.44 -41.13
N ALA A 141 -14.66 -21.21 -42.40
CA ALA A 141 -15.82 -21.82 -43.04
C ALA A 141 -15.41 -23.02 -43.92
N LEU A 142 -15.10 -24.16 -43.28
CA LEU A 142 -15.13 -25.47 -43.93
C LEU A 142 -16.57 -25.94 -44.16
#